data_AF-A0A3L7Y5H8-F1
#
_entry.id   AF-A0A3L7Y5H8-F1
#
_cell.length_a   1.000
_cell.length_b   1.000
_cell.length_c   1.000
_cell.angle_alpha   90.00
_cell.angle_beta   90.00
_cell.angle_gamma   90.00
#
_symmetry.space_group_name_H-M   'P 1'
#
loop_
_entity.id
_entity.type
_entity.pdbx_description
1 polymer ?
#
loop_
_entity_poly.entity_id
_entity_poly.type
_entity_poly.pdbx_seq_one_letter_code
_entity_poly.pdbx_strand_id
1 'polypeptide(L)'
;MNTEQFLIQLEQWRASVEPRLALLSAAELEHSVPGEWSLLDKLAHLAAWDAEAVLALARAKQGGKPRYLNITPAETDELNAQWHGENKGRALERVLGD
;
A
#
# COMPACT_ATOMS: atom_id res chain seq x y z
N MET A 1 -15.61 0.14 -16.48
CA MET A 1 -14.19 -0.26 -16.62
C MET A 1 -14.13 -1.77 -16.62
N ASN A 2 -13.47 -2.39 -17.60
CA ASN A 2 -13.23 -3.84 -17.64
C ASN A 2 -11.85 -4.17 -17.01
N THR A 3 -11.54 -5.46 -16.85
CA THR A 3 -10.28 -5.92 -16.24
C THR A 3 -9.04 -5.40 -16.99
N GLU A 4 -9.06 -5.46 -18.32
CA GLU A 4 -7.93 -5.01 -19.14
C GLU A 4 -7.65 -3.51 -18.96
N GLN A 5 -8.69 -2.68 -19.00
CA GLN A 5 -8.60 -1.25 -18.76
C GLN A 5 -8.07 -0.95 -17.35
N PHE A 6 -8.49 -1.71 -16.34
CA PHE A 6 -8.02 -1.54 -14.97
C PHE A 6 -6.53 -1.87 -14.83
N LEU A 7 -6.07 -2.97 -15.43
CA LEU A 7 -4.66 -3.36 -15.42
C LEU A 7 -3.78 -2.32 -16.11
N ILE A 8 -4.21 -1.83 -17.28
CA ILE A 8 -3.51 -0.76 -18.00
C ILE A 8 -3.41 0.50 -17.13
N GLN A 9 -4.50 0.88 -16.44
CA GLN A 9 -4.48 2.05 -15.56
C GLN A 9 -3.51 1.88 -14.39
N LEU A 10 -3.44 0.68 -13.80
CA LEU A 10 -2.52 0.37 -12.70
C LEU A 10 -1.06 0.42 -13.16
N GLU A 11 -0.76 -0.15 -14.32
CA GLU A 11 0.58 -0.10 -14.93
C GLU A 11 1.00 1.33 -15.27
N GLN A 12 0.10 2.12 -15.85
CA GLN A 12 0.35 3.53 -16.16
C GLN A 12 0.61 4.36 -14.90
N TRP A 13 -0.18 4.12 -13.84
CA TRP A 13 0.03 4.78 -12.56
C TRP A 13 1.41 4.44 -11.98
N ARG A 14 1.79 3.15 -11.93
CA ARG A 14 3.11 2.72 -11.47
C ARG A 14 4.25 3.35 -12.28
N ALA A 15 4.16 3.29 -13.60
CA ALA A 15 5.15 3.90 -14.50
C ALA A 15 5.29 5.42 -14.30
N SER A 16 4.25 6.10 -13.79
CA SER A 16 4.30 7.53 -13.49
C SER A 16 4.92 7.85 -12.12
N VAL A 17 4.85 6.93 -11.17
CA VAL A 17 5.25 7.12 -9.77
C VAL A 17 6.67 6.60 -9.51
N GLU A 18 6.99 5.39 -9.95
CA GLU A 18 8.29 4.74 -9.68
C GLU A 18 9.50 5.60 -10.08
N PRO A 19 9.52 6.26 -11.26
CA PRO A 19 10.66 7.11 -11.62
C PRO A 19 10.81 8.34 -10.71
N ARG A 20 9.72 8.82 -10.12
CA ARG A 20 9.75 9.97 -9.20
C ARG A 20 10.24 9.54 -7.83
N LEU A 21 9.83 8.37 -7.35
CA LEU A 21 10.32 7.79 -6.10
C LEU A 21 11.84 7.55 -6.17
N ALA A 22 12.35 7.10 -7.31
CA ALA A 22 13.78 6.86 -7.52
C ALA A 22 14.65 8.12 -7.43
N LEU A 23 14.05 9.32 -7.52
CA LEU A 23 14.76 10.59 -7.39
C LEU A 23 14.84 11.10 -5.95
N LEU A 24 14.08 10.51 -5.03
CA LEU A 24 14.02 10.94 -3.64
C LEU A 24 15.13 10.29 -2.81
N SER A 25 15.72 11.08 -1.93
CA SER A 25 16.64 10.58 -0.91
C SER A 25 15.90 9.86 0.22
N ALA A 26 16.63 9.02 0.96
CA ALA A 26 16.09 8.37 2.17
C ALA A 26 15.54 9.39 3.18
N ALA A 27 16.24 10.51 3.37
CA ALA A 27 15.80 11.58 4.26
C ALA A 27 14.46 12.21 3.81
N GLU A 28 14.24 12.39 2.50
CA GLU A 28 12.97 12.89 1.98
C GLU A 28 11.84 11.86 2.13
N LEU A 29 12.14 10.57 1.99
CA LEU A 29 11.18 9.49 2.18
C LEU A 29 10.73 9.39 3.65
N GLU A 30 11.69 9.49 4.58
CA GLU A 30 11.45 9.39 6.02
C GLU A 30 10.89 10.68 6.64
N HIS A 31 11.03 11.82 5.96
CA HIS A 31 10.55 13.10 6.47
C HIS A 31 9.03 13.09 6.65
N SER A 32 8.58 13.52 7.83
CA SER A 32 7.17 13.75 8.16
C SER A 32 7.01 15.06 8.94
N VAL A 33 5.84 15.67 8.81
CA VAL A 33 5.42 16.76 9.68
C VAL A 33 4.60 16.21 10.86
N PRO A 34 4.59 16.86 12.03
CA PRO A 34 3.83 16.38 13.18
C PRO A 34 2.36 16.15 12.85
N GLY A 35 1.86 14.94 13.12
CA GLY A 35 0.48 14.54 12.83
C GLY A 35 0.27 13.90 11.46
N GLU A 36 1.29 13.89 10.59
CA GLU A 36 1.21 13.32 9.24
C GLU A 36 2.11 12.10 9.09
N TRP A 37 1.77 11.26 8.11
CA TRP A 37 2.60 10.13 7.70
C TRP A 37 3.74 10.59 6.79
N SER A 38 4.93 10.04 6.97
CA SER A 38 6.02 10.22 6.00
C SER A 38 5.63 9.61 4.65
N LEU A 39 6.41 9.89 3.61
CA LEU A 39 6.20 9.22 2.33
C LEU A 39 6.52 7.71 2.46
N LEU A 40 7.51 7.34 3.26
CA LEU A 40 7.84 5.95 3.55
C LEU A 40 6.67 5.22 4.23
N ASP A 41 6.01 5.86 5.19
CA ASP A 41 4.82 5.30 5.86
C ASP A 41 3.69 5.07 4.86
N LYS A 42 3.46 6.01 3.94
CA LYS A 42 2.45 5.89 2.87
C LYS A 42 2.78 4.75 1.90
N LEU A 43 4.06 4.55 1.56
CA LEU A 43 4.50 3.44 0.70
C LEU A 43 4.31 2.09 1.40
N ALA A 44 4.70 1.97 2.67
CA ALA A 44 4.45 0.76 3.47
C ALA A 44 2.95 0.46 3.59
N HIS A 45 2.14 1.52 3.74
CA HIS A 45 0.69 1.39 3.79
C HIS A 45 0.09 0.89 2.47
N LEU A 46 0.55 1.43 1.34
CA LEU A 46 0.12 0.98 0.01
C LEU A 46 0.50 -0.48 -0.22
N ALA A 47 1.73 -0.86 0.12
CA ALA A 47 2.23 -2.24 0.02
C ALA A 47 1.38 -3.23 0.84
N ALA A 48 0.92 -2.82 2.04
CA ALA A 48 0.04 -3.65 2.85
C ALA A 48 -1.31 -3.92 2.16
N TRP A 49 -1.90 -2.89 1.53
CA TRP A 49 -3.14 -3.06 0.77
C TRP A 49 -2.95 -3.90 -0.50
N ASP A 50 -1.83 -3.73 -1.22
CA ASP A 50 -1.51 -4.56 -2.38
C ASP A 50 -1.34 -6.04 -1.96
N ALA A 51 -0.66 -6.31 -0.85
CA ALA A 51 -0.51 -7.66 -0.31
C ALA A 51 -1.87 -8.28 0.06
N GLU A 52 -2.76 -7.53 0.73
CA GLU A 52 -4.10 -8.02 1.06
C GLU A 52 -4.98 -8.22 -0.20
N ALA A 53 -4.82 -7.41 -1.24
CA ALA A 53 -5.49 -7.62 -2.52
C ALA A 53 -5.03 -8.93 -3.20
N VAL A 54 -3.71 -9.20 -3.23
CA VAL A 54 -3.18 -10.47 -3.74
C VAL A 54 -3.69 -11.66 -2.93
N LEU A 55 -3.69 -11.55 -1.60
CA LEU A 55 -4.21 -12.60 -0.71
C LEU A 55 -5.72 -12.84 -0.92
N ALA A 56 -6.49 -11.77 -1.12
CA ALA A 56 -7.91 -11.86 -1.42
C ALA A 56 -8.17 -12.63 -2.72
N LEU A 57 -7.45 -12.31 -3.79
CA LEU A 57 -7.53 -13.00 -5.07
C LEU A 57 -7.11 -14.47 -4.95
N ALA A 58 -6.03 -14.76 -4.22
CA ALA A 58 -5.55 -16.12 -3.98
C ALA A 58 -6.60 -16.97 -3.23
N ARG A 59 -7.27 -16.39 -2.22
CA ARG A 59 -8.36 -17.06 -1.50
C ARG A 59 -9.58 -17.28 -2.37
N ALA A 60 -9.99 -16.27 -3.14
CA ALA A 60 -11.11 -16.38 -4.06
C ALA A 60 -10.91 -17.50 -5.08
N LYS A 61 -9.68 -17.63 -5.62
CA LYS A 61 -9.31 -18.73 -6.53
C LYS A 61 -9.46 -20.12 -5.91
N GLN A 62 -9.33 -20.23 -4.58
CA GLN A 62 -9.50 -21.48 -3.83
C GLN A 62 -10.95 -21.69 -3.33
N GLY A 63 -11.90 -20.84 -3.74
CA GLY A 63 -13.29 -20.88 -3.26
C GLY A 63 -13.50 -20.29 -1.86
N GLY A 64 -12.45 -19.70 -1.28
CA GLY A 64 -12.52 -18.96 -0.02
C GLY A 64 -13.02 -17.52 -0.21
N LYS A 65 -13.18 -16.81 0.91
CA LYS A 65 -13.55 -15.39 0.91
C LYS A 65 -12.34 -14.52 1.31
N PRO A 66 -12.19 -13.31 0.75
CA PRO A 66 -11.26 -12.31 1.26
C PRO A 66 -11.47 -12.05 2.76
N ARG A 67 -10.38 -11.67 3.46
CA ARG A 67 -10.44 -11.36 4.90
C ARG A 67 -11.33 -10.16 5.17
N TYR A 68 -11.13 -9.11 4.38
CA TYR A 68 -11.81 -7.84 4.49
C TYR A 68 -12.78 -7.72 3.31
N LEU A 69 -14.05 -7.97 3.60
CA LEU A 69 -15.17 -7.75 2.67
C LEU A 69 -16.18 -6.86 3.38
N ASN A 70 -16.66 -5.83 2.69
CA ASN A 70 -17.69 -4.92 3.20
C ASN A 70 -17.34 -4.27 4.55
N ILE A 71 -16.04 -4.02 4.80
CA ILE A 71 -15.61 -3.22 5.95
C ILE A 71 -16.07 -1.78 5.77
N THR A 72 -16.46 -1.16 6.87
CA THR A 72 -16.87 0.24 6.95
C THR A 72 -15.66 1.17 6.84
N PRO A 73 -15.87 2.47 6.56
CA PRO A 73 -14.80 3.46 6.62
C PRO A 73 -14.11 3.51 8.00
N ALA A 74 -14.87 3.38 9.10
CA ALA A 74 -14.32 3.38 10.45
C ALA A 74 -13.42 2.16 10.71
N GLU A 75 -13.85 0.96 10.30
CA GLU A 75 -13.01 -0.25 10.39
C GLU A 75 -11.76 -0.12 9.50
N THR A 76 -11.89 0.53 8.34
CA THR A 76 -10.77 0.81 7.44
C THR A 76 -9.75 1.73 8.12
N ASP A 77 -10.20 2.79 8.80
CA ASP A 77 -9.33 3.70 9.54
C ASP A 77 -8.65 3.01 10.73
N GLU A 78 -9.35 2.12 11.44
CA GLU A 78 -8.77 1.30 12.51
C GLU A 78 -7.67 0.37 12.00
N LEU A 79 -7.93 -0.33 10.88
CA LEU A 79 -6.94 -1.17 10.18
C LEU A 79 -5.74 -0.36 9.71
N ASN A 80 -5.97 0.80 9.11
CA ASN A 80 -4.93 1.72 8.65
C ASN A 80 -4.05 2.18 9.82
N ALA A 81 -4.65 2.55 10.95
CA ALA A 81 -3.92 2.96 12.15
C ALA A 81 -3.12 1.81 12.76
N GLN A 82 -3.68 0.60 12.80
CA GLN A 82 -2.99 -0.60 13.25
C GLN A 82 -1.76 -0.88 12.37
N TRP A 83 -1.94 -0.99 11.05
CA TRP A 83 -0.84 -1.29 10.13
C TRP A 83 0.22 -0.20 10.12
N HIS A 84 -0.16 1.07 10.22
CA HIS A 84 0.82 2.14 10.39
C HIS A 84 1.67 1.93 11.66
N GLY A 85 1.05 1.56 12.78
CA GLY A 85 1.76 1.21 14.01
C GLY A 85 2.71 0.02 13.86
N GLU A 86 2.27 -1.03 13.16
CA GLU A 86 3.06 -2.24 12.89
C GLU A 86 4.23 -2.00 11.92
N ASN A 87 4.06 -1.08 10.97
CA ASN A 87 5.08 -0.75 9.98
C ASN A 87 6.02 0.38 10.43
N LYS A 88 5.74 1.04 11.57
CA LYS A 88 6.55 2.14 12.07
C LYS A 88 7.98 1.68 12.35
N GLY A 89 8.95 2.34 11.71
CA GLY A 89 10.37 2.02 11.86
C GLY A 89 10.83 0.80 11.05
N ARG A 90 10.01 0.30 10.10
CA ARG A 90 10.51 -0.65 9.09
C ARG A 90 11.65 -0.01 8.30
N ALA A 91 12.68 -0.81 8.01
CA ALA A 91 13.83 -0.38 7.23
C ALA A 91 13.40 0.07 5.83
N LEU A 92 13.96 1.19 5.37
CA LEU A 92 13.64 1.82 4.09
C LEU A 92 13.76 0.84 2.92
N GLU A 93 14.85 0.07 2.86
CA GLU A 93 15.11 -0.92 1.81
C GLU A 93 14.05 -2.01 1.77
N ARG A 94 13.48 -2.34 2.94
CA ARG A 94 12.43 -3.35 3.05
C ARG A 94 11.05 -2.79 2.66
N VAL A 95 10.81 -1.50 2.80
CA VAL A 95 9.56 -0.88 2.32
C VAL A 95 9.60 -0.68 0.81
N LEU A 96 10.75 -0.26 0.26
CA LEU A 96 10.92 -0.07 -1.18
C LEU A 96 11.00 -1.39 -1.98
N GLY A 97 11.23 -2.51 -1.30
CA GLY A 97 11.29 -3.84 -1.92
C GLY A 97 10.00 -4.66 -1.84
N ASP A 98 8.96 -4.18 -1.16
CA ASP A 98 7.62 -4.79 -1.16
C ASP A 98 6.89 -4.47 -2.49
#